data_AF-A0A8J6Z6A2-F1
#
_entry.id   AF-A0A8J6Z6A2-F1
#
_cell.length_a   1.000
_cell.length_b   1.000
_cell.length_c   1.000
_cell.angle_alpha   90.00
_cell.angle_beta   90.00
_cell.angle_gamma   90.00
#
_symmetry.space_group_name_H-M   'P 1'
#
loop_
_entity.id
_entity.type
_entity.pdbx_description
1 polymer ?
#
loop_
_entity_poly.entity_id
_entity_poly.type
_entity_poly.pdbx_seq_one_letter_code
_entity_poly.pdbx_strand_id
1 'polypeptide(L)'
;MLSALSNIFKIPELRQRIIFTLVMFAVFRMGTHIPVPGVDPTAIEQLFNNGSLFGLLDLFSGGAFSKFSIFAMSITPYINAAIIMQLLTVVVPTLEQWSKEGAEGHKKTTRVTRKLTVVLAFLQAVGMSIGLKAAVLNPNPVNILIIAITLTAGTTLLMWIGEQITAQGVGNGISLIIFAGIVAALPKNIATIYQYVQAGTINYFSVVLFAAIALAMIVFVIYVEAAQRRIPITYAKRVVGARAYGGHQSHLPLKVNPAGVIPIIFASSVLMFPITVVQFIDNPTIQKLAAHLQWGTPLQTSIYVVLIIFFTFFYTAVTVKIHDMADNLKKYGAFVPGIRPGQPTEDYVDFVLTRLVTAGSVYLAFIAVLPNLIGGATHIQGVYFGGTALLIVVSVALHTMKQIEAMVVMRHYEGFMR
;
A
#
# COMPACT_ATOMS: atom_id res chain seq x y z
N MET A 1 25.75 5.74 1.39
CA MET A 1 24.51 5.37 2.09
C MET A 1 24.54 5.79 3.56
N LEU A 2 25.53 5.38 4.37
CA LEU A 2 25.68 5.84 5.76
C LEU A 2 25.93 7.37 5.90
N SER A 3 26.58 7.99 4.92
CA SER A 3 26.78 9.44 4.85
C SER A 3 25.47 10.23 4.70
N ALA A 4 24.47 9.68 3.99
CA ALA A 4 23.15 10.31 3.85
C ALA A 4 22.41 10.31 5.19
N LEU A 5 22.45 9.20 5.95
CA LEU A 5 21.91 9.10 7.32
C LEU A 5 22.57 10.08 8.29
N SER A 6 23.88 10.30 8.20
CA SER A 6 24.57 11.33 9.00
C SER A 6 24.11 12.75 8.62
N ASN A 7 23.89 13.01 7.33
CA ASN A 7 23.43 14.32 6.84
C ASN A 7 21.97 14.62 7.25
N ILE A 8 21.14 13.60 7.50
CA ILE A 8 19.79 13.77 8.06
C ILE A 8 19.83 14.55 9.38
N PHE A 9 20.76 14.23 10.27
CA PHE A 9 20.89 14.88 11.57
C PHE A 9 21.51 16.29 11.49
N LYS A 10 22.18 16.62 10.39
CA LYS A 10 22.80 17.94 10.16
C LYS A 10 21.81 18.97 9.63
N ILE A 11 20.74 18.54 8.95
CA ILE A 11 19.76 19.45 8.34
C ILE A 11 18.60 19.69 9.33
N PRO A 12 18.47 20.91 9.90
CA PRO A 12 17.49 21.18 10.96
C PRO A 12 16.03 20.99 10.52
N GLU A 13 15.68 21.38 9.29
CA GLU A 13 14.33 21.19 8.73
C GLU A 13 13.96 19.71 8.58
N LEU A 14 14.88 18.92 8.01
CA LEU A 14 14.68 17.48 7.81
C LEU A 14 14.56 16.76 9.15
N ARG A 15 15.39 17.15 10.12
CA ARG A 15 15.29 16.66 11.51
C ARG A 15 13.93 16.96 12.11
N GLN A 16 13.41 18.19 11.97
CA GLN A 16 12.09 18.56 12.50
C GLN A 16 10.96 17.74 11.87
N ARG A 17 11.01 17.53 10.55
CA ARG A 17 10.03 16.69 9.83
C ARG A 17 10.06 15.23 10.28
N ILE A 18 11.25 14.68 10.51
CA ILE A 18 11.42 13.31 11.00
C ILE A 18 10.93 13.18 12.44
N ILE A 19 11.29 14.11 13.33
CA ILE A 19 10.81 14.13 14.71
C ILE A 19 9.27 14.22 14.73
N PHE A 20 8.68 15.09 13.92
CA PHE A 20 7.23 15.18 13.79
C PHE A 20 6.60 13.85 13.36
N THR A 21 7.20 13.18 12.37
CA THR A 21 6.74 11.85 11.90
C THR A 21 6.84 10.80 13.01
N LEU A 22 7.93 10.77 13.78
CA LEU A 22 8.11 9.85 14.91
C LEU A 22 7.13 10.12 16.05
N VAL A 23 6.86 11.40 16.37
CA VAL A 23 5.85 11.78 17.35
C VAL A 23 4.47 11.30 16.90
N MET A 24 4.12 11.47 15.63
CA MET A 24 2.86 10.97 15.09
C MET A 24 2.76 9.44 15.13
N PHE A 25 3.86 8.71 14.91
CA PHE A 25 3.91 7.26 15.13
C PHE A 25 3.70 6.87 16.59
N ALA A 26 4.26 7.63 17.54
CA ALA A 26 4.00 7.40 18.96
C ALA A 26 2.52 7.61 19.30
N VAL A 27 1.89 8.67 18.78
CA VAL A 27 0.45 8.94 18.94
C VAL A 27 -0.39 7.81 18.34
N PHE A 28 -0.08 7.39 17.11
CA PHE A 28 -0.70 6.23 16.48
C PHE A 28 -0.61 4.99 17.38
N ARG A 29 0.59 4.70 17.90
CA ARG A 29 0.81 3.52 18.72
C ARG A 29 0.05 3.58 20.05
N MET A 30 0.05 4.72 20.73
CA MET A 30 -0.72 4.90 21.96
C MET A 30 -2.21 4.63 21.73
N GLY A 31 -2.77 5.10 20.62
CA GLY A 31 -4.18 4.83 20.31
C GLY A 31 -4.51 3.35 20.05
N THR A 32 -3.54 2.52 19.61
CA THR A 32 -3.75 1.06 19.49
C THR A 32 -3.93 0.34 20.83
N HIS A 33 -3.62 1.01 21.95
CA HIS A 33 -3.83 0.48 23.30
C HIS A 33 -5.12 0.98 23.97
N ILE A 34 -5.87 1.87 23.33
CA ILE A 34 -7.15 2.37 23.84
C ILE A 34 -8.27 1.47 23.31
N PRO A 35 -8.89 0.61 24.13
CA PRO A 35 -9.97 -0.28 23.69
C PRO A 35 -11.25 0.51 23.41
N VAL A 36 -12.09 -0.01 22.52
CA VAL A 36 -13.42 0.55 22.28
C VAL A 36 -14.34 0.26 23.47
N PRO A 37 -15.12 1.23 23.96
CA PRO A 37 -16.09 0.99 25.01
C PRO A 37 -17.14 -0.06 24.62
N GLY A 38 -17.47 -0.97 25.53
CA GLY A 38 -18.56 -1.94 25.36
C GLY A 38 -18.17 -3.24 24.64
N VAL A 39 -16.88 -3.53 24.47
CA VAL A 39 -16.39 -4.77 23.85
C VAL A 39 -15.42 -5.48 24.79
N ASP A 40 -15.55 -6.81 24.89
CA ASP A 40 -14.60 -7.63 25.65
C ASP A 40 -13.42 -8.00 24.74
N PRO A 41 -12.21 -7.46 24.97
CA PRO A 41 -11.04 -7.76 24.17
C PRO A 41 -10.63 -9.24 24.26
N THR A 42 -10.94 -9.93 25.36
CA THR A 42 -10.57 -11.35 25.54
C THR A 42 -11.43 -12.28 24.67
N ALA A 43 -12.72 -11.96 24.51
CA ALA A 43 -13.61 -12.67 23.59
C ALA A 43 -13.16 -12.53 22.13
N ILE A 44 -12.63 -11.36 21.76
CA ILE A 44 -12.08 -11.12 20.41
C ILE A 44 -10.78 -11.88 20.20
N GLU A 45 -9.88 -11.90 21.17
CA GLU A 45 -8.64 -12.71 21.09
C GLU A 45 -8.94 -14.20 20.89
N GLN A 46 -9.99 -14.74 21.53
CA GLN A 46 -10.41 -16.13 21.35
C GLN A 46 -10.99 -16.42 19.96
N LEU A 47 -11.78 -15.49 19.40
CA LEU A 47 -12.27 -15.59 18.02
C LEU A 47 -11.11 -15.53 17.00
N PHE A 48 -10.06 -14.76 17.31
CA PHE A 48 -8.86 -14.65 16.49
C PHE A 48 -8.06 -15.93 16.40
N ASN A 49 -7.93 -16.66 17.51
CA ASN A 49 -7.21 -17.93 17.53
C ASN A 49 -7.85 -19.00 16.61
N ASN A 50 -9.12 -18.82 16.22
CA ASN A 50 -9.86 -19.75 15.37
C ASN A 50 -10.01 -19.30 13.89
N GLY A 51 -9.61 -18.08 13.52
CA GLY A 51 -9.96 -17.48 12.21
C GLY A 51 -8.78 -16.91 11.41
N SER A 52 -8.34 -17.62 10.36
CA SER A 52 -7.23 -17.20 9.46
C SER A 52 -7.48 -15.89 8.68
N LEU A 53 -8.75 -15.48 8.48
CA LEU A 53 -9.10 -14.23 7.79
C LEU A 53 -8.76 -12.99 8.62
N PHE A 54 -8.92 -13.07 9.93
CA PHE A 54 -8.75 -11.94 10.83
C PHE A 54 -7.27 -11.56 11.03
N GLY A 55 -6.34 -12.51 10.83
CA GLY A 55 -4.90 -12.27 10.90
C GLY A 55 -4.39 -11.24 9.89
N LEU A 56 -4.89 -11.23 8.64
CA LEU A 56 -4.46 -10.25 7.63
C LEU A 56 -4.93 -8.83 7.99
N LEU A 57 -6.17 -8.70 8.48
CA LEU A 57 -6.70 -7.42 8.97
C LEU A 57 -5.87 -6.91 10.15
N ASP A 58 -5.49 -7.80 11.07
CA ASP A 58 -4.72 -7.44 12.24
C ASP A 58 -3.30 -6.95 11.90
N LEU A 59 -2.66 -7.52 10.88
CA LEU A 59 -1.35 -7.04 10.40
C LEU A 59 -1.41 -5.62 9.86
N PHE A 60 -2.39 -5.31 9.01
CA PHE A 60 -2.57 -3.95 8.47
C PHE A 60 -3.02 -2.96 9.55
N SER A 61 -3.57 -3.45 10.65
CA SER A 61 -3.93 -2.66 11.83
C SER A 61 -2.79 -2.55 12.86
N GLY A 62 -1.70 -3.32 12.72
CA GLY A 62 -0.59 -3.35 13.68
C GLY A 62 -0.95 -3.92 15.05
N GLY A 63 -1.89 -4.87 15.11
CA GLY A 63 -2.41 -5.42 16.37
C GLY A 63 -3.58 -4.63 16.97
N ALA A 64 -4.09 -3.61 16.26
CA ALA A 64 -5.19 -2.77 16.72
C ALA A 64 -6.54 -3.48 16.65
N PHE A 65 -6.69 -4.46 15.76
CA PHE A 65 -7.90 -5.25 15.60
C PHE A 65 -7.97 -6.37 16.66
N SER A 66 -6.87 -7.08 16.91
CA SER A 66 -6.81 -8.14 17.94
C SER A 66 -7.14 -7.61 19.34
N LYS A 67 -6.74 -6.36 19.64
CA LYS A 67 -7.08 -5.67 20.89
C LYS A 67 -8.39 -4.88 20.84
N PHE A 68 -9.06 -4.89 19.68
CA PHE A 68 -10.25 -4.09 19.39
C PHE A 68 -10.15 -2.64 19.88
N SER A 69 -9.07 -1.98 19.48
CA SER A 69 -8.79 -0.60 19.82
C SER A 69 -9.65 0.39 19.02
N ILE A 70 -9.62 1.66 19.39
CA ILE A 70 -10.23 2.75 18.60
C ILE A 70 -9.75 2.78 17.13
N PHE A 71 -8.59 2.17 16.84
CA PHE A 71 -8.00 2.04 15.52
C PHE A 71 -8.17 0.65 14.89
N ALA A 72 -9.12 -0.17 15.37
CA ALA A 72 -9.33 -1.53 14.86
C ALA A 72 -9.56 -1.60 13.35
N MET A 73 -10.26 -0.62 12.77
CA MET A 73 -10.48 -0.53 11.33
C MET A 73 -9.26 -0.05 10.53
N SER A 74 -8.20 0.41 11.22
CA SER A 74 -7.00 1.00 10.63
C SER A 74 -7.36 2.12 9.64
N ILE A 75 -6.54 2.33 8.61
CA ILE A 75 -6.78 3.27 7.53
C ILE A 75 -7.57 2.63 6.37
N THR A 76 -8.09 1.40 6.54
CA THR A 76 -8.75 0.64 5.47
C THR A 76 -9.99 1.32 4.86
N PRO A 77 -10.87 2.02 5.61
CA PRO A 77 -12.00 2.71 5.01
C PRO A 77 -11.56 3.87 4.11
N TYR A 78 -10.46 4.54 4.46
CA TYR A 78 -9.87 5.58 3.62
C TYR A 78 -9.28 4.99 2.34
N ILE A 79 -8.55 3.87 2.46
CA ILE A 79 -8.03 3.16 1.30
C ILE A 79 -9.20 2.86 0.36
N ASN A 80 -10.23 2.14 0.83
CA ASN A 80 -11.40 1.79 0.02
C ASN A 80 -12.08 3.03 -0.61
N ALA A 81 -12.21 4.13 0.13
CA ALA A 81 -12.72 5.38 -0.40
C ALA A 81 -11.85 5.94 -1.54
N ALA A 82 -10.53 5.97 -1.37
CA ALA A 82 -9.59 6.42 -2.39
C ALA A 82 -9.62 5.51 -3.63
N ILE A 83 -9.79 4.19 -3.45
CA ILE A 83 -9.97 3.23 -4.55
C ILE A 83 -11.22 3.57 -5.35
N ILE A 84 -12.36 3.72 -4.66
CA ILE A 84 -13.64 4.04 -5.29
C ILE A 84 -13.51 5.35 -6.09
N MET A 85 -12.91 6.37 -5.50
CA MET A 85 -12.71 7.66 -6.18
C MET A 85 -11.80 7.51 -7.41
N GLN A 86 -10.72 6.75 -7.33
CA GLN A 86 -9.82 6.50 -8.45
C GLN A 86 -10.51 5.76 -9.61
N LEU A 87 -11.36 4.77 -9.29
CA LEU A 87 -12.16 4.06 -10.29
C LEU A 87 -13.21 4.98 -10.92
N LEU A 88 -13.89 5.79 -10.10
CA LEU A 88 -14.89 6.75 -10.58
C LEU A 88 -14.27 7.84 -11.45
N THR A 89 -13.00 8.21 -11.27
CA THR A 89 -12.31 9.17 -12.16
C THR A 89 -12.30 8.74 -13.63
N VAL A 90 -12.32 7.43 -13.90
CA VAL A 90 -12.32 6.89 -15.28
C VAL A 90 -13.71 6.90 -15.89
N VAL A 91 -14.74 6.66 -15.06
CA VAL A 91 -16.13 6.51 -15.52
C VAL A 91 -16.85 7.87 -15.54
N VAL A 92 -16.50 8.77 -14.63
CA VAL A 92 -17.19 10.04 -14.42
C VAL A 92 -16.36 11.19 -14.99
N PRO A 93 -16.82 11.85 -16.07
CA PRO A 93 -16.04 12.87 -16.78
C PRO A 93 -15.73 14.11 -15.93
N THR A 94 -16.58 14.44 -14.94
CA THR A 94 -16.33 15.56 -14.02
C THR A 94 -15.14 15.29 -13.10
N LEU A 95 -14.96 14.05 -12.64
CA LEU A 95 -13.80 13.65 -11.84
C LEU A 95 -12.54 13.60 -12.71
N GLU A 96 -12.66 13.17 -13.97
CA GLU A 96 -11.56 13.22 -14.94
C GLU A 96 -11.09 14.66 -15.18
N GLN A 97 -12.02 15.61 -15.32
CA GLN A 97 -11.71 17.03 -15.44
C GLN A 97 -10.97 17.56 -14.22
N TRP A 98 -11.40 17.22 -12.99
CA TRP A 98 -10.67 17.59 -11.78
C TRP A 98 -9.26 16.98 -11.77
N SER A 99 -9.06 15.78 -12.30
CA SER A 99 -7.70 15.23 -12.45
C SER A 99 -6.84 16.04 -13.42
N LYS A 100 -7.42 16.76 -14.37
CA LYS A 100 -6.71 17.64 -15.34
C LYS A 100 -6.49 19.06 -14.81
N GLU A 101 -7.30 19.52 -13.85
CA GLU A 101 -7.17 20.84 -13.19
C GLU A 101 -5.93 20.99 -12.28
N GLY A 102 -5.12 19.94 -12.12
CA GLY A 102 -3.90 19.97 -11.32
C GLY A 102 -4.18 20.10 -9.82
N ALA A 103 -3.51 21.03 -9.14
CA ALA A 103 -3.49 21.10 -7.68
C ALA A 103 -4.88 21.40 -7.06
N GLU A 104 -5.67 22.27 -7.67
CA GLU A 104 -7.03 22.59 -7.20
C GLU A 104 -7.99 21.40 -7.36
N GLY A 105 -7.90 20.69 -8.48
CA GLY A 105 -8.70 19.49 -8.71
C GLY A 105 -8.32 18.33 -7.78
N HIS A 106 -7.03 18.19 -7.45
CA HIS A 106 -6.60 17.24 -6.41
C HIS A 106 -7.19 17.59 -5.04
N LYS A 107 -7.27 18.87 -4.66
CA LYS A 107 -7.94 19.28 -3.41
C LYS A 107 -9.42 18.93 -3.42
N LYS A 108 -10.14 19.15 -4.54
CA LYS A 108 -11.56 18.77 -4.69
C LYS A 108 -11.75 17.26 -4.50
N THR A 109 -10.97 16.46 -5.23
CA THR A 109 -11.02 14.99 -5.17
C THR A 109 -10.71 14.48 -3.77
N THR A 110 -9.72 15.08 -3.10
CA THR A 110 -9.37 14.73 -1.71
C THR A 110 -10.52 15.05 -0.75
N ARG A 111 -11.19 16.20 -0.88
CA ARG A 111 -12.37 16.52 -0.03
C ARG A 111 -13.51 15.52 -0.19
N VAL A 112 -13.78 15.09 -1.43
CA VAL A 112 -14.81 14.06 -1.69
C VAL A 112 -14.38 12.73 -1.09
N THR A 113 -13.11 12.34 -1.28
CA THR A 113 -12.54 11.11 -0.70
C THR A 113 -12.67 11.10 0.83
N ARG A 114 -12.41 12.23 1.51
CA ARG A 114 -12.58 12.37 2.96
C ARG A 114 -14.03 12.15 3.39
N LYS A 115 -14.99 12.77 2.69
CA LYS A 115 -16.42 12.60 3.00
C LYS A 115 -16.86 11.15 2.81
N LEU A 116 -16.44 10.54 1.69
CA LEU A 116 -16.70 9.13 1.40
C LEU A 116 -16.09 8.22 2.47
N THR A 117 -14.89 8.53 2.94
CA THR A 117 -14.20 7.79 4.00
C THR A 117 -15.02 7.77 5.29
N VAL A 118 -15.56 8.91 5.73
CA VAL A 118 -16.36 8.98 6.97
C VAL A 118 -17.64 8.14 6.83
N VAL A 119 -18.32 8.21 5.68
CA VAL A 119 -19.52 7.41 5.42
C VAL A 119 -19.22 5.92 5.39
N LEU A 120 -18.16 5.51 4.67
CA LEU A 120 -17.75 4.11 4.60
C LEU A 120 -17.26 3.58 5.94
N ALA A 121 -16.50 4.39 6.70
CA ALA A 121 -16.06 4.03 8.03
C ALA A 121 -17.26 3.80 8.95
N PHE A 122 -18.27 4.67 8.91
CA PHE A 122 -19.49 4.49 9.71
C PHE A 122 -20.26 3.22 9.33
N LEU A 123 -20.50 2.99 8.03
CA LEU A 123 -21.20 1.79 7.56
C LEU A 123 -20.44 0.50 7.90
N GLN A 124 -19.12 0.49 7.69
CA GLN A 124 -18.28 -0.67 7.99
C GLN A 124 -18.15 -0.87 9.52
N ALA A 125 -18.15 0.19 10.32
CA ALA A 125 -18.11 0.10 11.78
C ALA A 125 -19.43 -0.46 12.36
N VAL A 126 -20.58 -0.01 11.85
CA VAL A 126 -21.89 -0.58 12.19
C VAL A 126 -21.93 -2.06 11.82
N GLY A 127 -21.48 -2.37 10.60
CA GLY A 127 -21.39 -3.75 10.15
C GLY A 127 -20.52 -4.61 11.07
N MET A 128 -19.30 -4.15 11.35
CA MET A 128 -18.37 -4.87 12.22
C MET A 128 -18.93 -5.09 13.63
N SER A 129 -19.61 -4.09 14.18
CA SER A 129 -20.26 -4.17 15.50
C SER A 129 -21.41 -5.20 15.53
N ILE A 130 -22.14 -5.34 14.42
CA ILE A 130 -23.20 -6.34 14.28
C ILE A 130 -22.62 -7.74 14.07
N GLY A 131 -21.59 -7.88 13.23
CA GLY A 131 -20.92 -9.15 12.96
C GLY A 131 -20.18 -9.72 14.17
N LEU A 132 -19.73 -8.85 15.09
CA LEU A 132 -19.04 -9.22 16.32
C LEU A 132 -19.95 -9.14 17.56
N LYS A 133 -21.28 -9.24 17.41
CA LYS A 133 -22.24 -9.21 18.53
C LYS A 133 -21.88 -10.17 19.68
N ALA A 134 -21.26 -11.31 19.36
CA ALA A 134 -20.81 -12.29 20.36
C ALA A 134 -19.71 -11.77 21.31
N ALA A 135 -18.98 -10.72 20.93
CA ALA A 135 -17.92 -10.09 21.74
C ALA A 135 -18.34 -8.74 22.35
N VAL A 136 -19.54 -8.24 22.05
CA VAL A 136 -20.06 -6.98 22.58
C VAL A 136 -20.73 -7.24 23.94
N LEU A 137 -20.30 -6.53 24.98
CA LEU A 137 -20.95 -6.55 26.29
C LEU A 137 -22.33 -5.87 26.15
N ASN A 138 -23.39 -6.67 26.27
CA ASN A 138 -24.78 -6.25 26.11
C ASN A 138 -25.04 -5.60 24.73
N PRO A 139 -25.38 -6.39 23.69
CA PRO A 139 -25.60 -5.90 22.33
C PRO A 139 -26.91 -5.10 22.21
N ASN A 140 -26.93 -3.90 22.78
CA ASN A 140 -27.99 -2.91 22.60
C ASN A 140 -27.71 -2.03 21.38
N PRO A 141 -28.74 -1.55 20.66
CA PRO A 141 -28.56 -0.62 19.54
C PRO A 141 -27.75 0.63 19.89
N VAL A 142 -27.86 1.10 21.15
CA VAL A 142 -27.09 2.22 21.70
C VAL A 142 -25.60 1.89 21.80
N ASN A 143 -25.24 0.70 22.27
CA ASN A 143 -23.84 0.27 22.36
C ASN A 143 -23.22 0.09 20.97
N ILE A 144 -23.98 -0.47 20.02
CA ILE A 144 -23.56 -0.59 18.61
C ILE A 144 -23.29 0.79 18.01
N LEU A 145 -24.13 1.78 18.29
CA LEU A 145 -23.93 3.15 17.82
C LEU A 145 -22.69 3.80 18.46
N ILE A 146 -22.45 3.58 19.75
CA ILE A 146 -21.26 4.08 20.45
C ILE A 146 -19.99 3.47 19.84
N ILE A 147 -19.97 2.16 19.60
CA ILE A 147 -18.84 1.46 18.95
C ILE A 147 -18.63 2.02 17.54
N ALA A 148 -19.71 2.19 16.76
CA ALA A 148 -19.63 2.70 15.40
C ALA A 148 -19.06 4.13 15.34
N ILE A 149 -19.53 5.02 16.21
CA ILE A 149 -19.01 6.40 16.32
C ILE A 149 -17.54 6.38 16.75
N THR A 150 -17.18 5.55 17.72
CA THR A 150 -15.80 5.46 18.24
C THR A 150 -14.82 5.00 17.16
N LEU A 151 -15.16 3.93 16.43
CA LEU A 151 -14.33 3.41 15.33
C LEU A 151 -14.26 4.39 14.15
N THR A 152 -15.35 5.09 13.84
CA THR A 152 -15.38 6.13 12.81
C THR A 152 -14.51 7.32 13.19
N ALA A 153 -14.60 7.77 14.45
CA ALA A 153 -13.76 8.83 14.99
C ALA A 153 -12.28 8.43 14.98
N GLY A 154 -11.96 7.21 15.38
CA GLY A 154 -10.60 6.67 15.32
C GLY A 154 -10.03 6.63 13.91
N THR A 155 -10.80 6.12 12.93
CA THR A 155 -10.39 6.11 11.52
C THR A 155 -10.19 7.53 10.96
N THR A 156 -11.08 8.46 11.31
CA THR A 156 -10.98 9.87 10.89
C THR A 156 -9.75 10.54 11.50
N LEU A 157 -9.42 10.21 12.75
CA LEU A 157 -8.20 10.67 13.42
C LEU A 157 -6.95 10.11 12.74
N LEU A 158 -6.93 8.82 12.36
CA LEU A 158 -5.82 8.24 11.60
C LEU A 158 -5.63 8.90 10.24
N MET A 159 -6.72 9.17 9.53
CA MET A 159 -6.68 9.90 8.27
C MET A 159 -6.08 11.29 8.48
N TRP A 160 -6.52 12.02 9.52
CA TRP A 160 -5.96 13.32 9.85
C TRP A 160 -4.47 13.25 10.19
N ILE A 161 -4.03 12.27 11.00
CA ILE A 161 -2.61 12.04 11.31
C ILE A 161 -1.81 11.79 10.02
N GLY A 162 -2.33 10.96 9.11
CA GLY A 162 -1.67 10.67 7.83
C GLY A 162 -1.51 11.90 6.95
N GLU A 163 -2.51 12.78 6.94
CA GLU A 163 -2.43 14.05 6.21
C GLU A 163 -1.45 15.03 6.86
N GLN A 164 -1.40 15.08 8.20
CA GLN A 164 -0.43 15.90 8.92
C GLN A 164 1.00 15.43 8.67
N ILE A 165 1.26 14.11 8.67
CA ILE A 165 2.58 13.56 8.30
C ILE A 165 2.93 13.93 6.86
N THR A 166 1.96 13.91 5.94
CA THR A 166 2.22 14.29 4.53
C THR A 166 2.55 15.78 4.38
N ALA A 167 1.90 16.65 5.17
CA ALA A 167 2.09 18.10 5.10
C ALA A 167 3.36 18.58 5.82
N GLN A 168 3.62 18.07 7.03
CA GLN A 168 4.67 18.56 7.93
C GLN A 168 5.80 17.55 8.16
N GLY A 169 5.61 16.30 7.76
CA GLY A 169 6.58 15.22 7.94
C GLY A 169 7.37 14.92 6.68
N VAL A 170 7.80 13.66 6.57
CA VAL A 170 8.54 13.12 5.43
C VAL A 170 7.72 11.98 4.83
N GLY A 171 7.68 11.86 3.50
CA GLY A 171 6.98 10.74 2.86
C GLY A 171 5.50 10.99 2.63
N ASN A 172 4.79 9.91 2.27
CA ASN A 172 3.34 9.85 2.26
C ASN A 172 2.86 9.31 3.61
N GLY A 173 2.16 10.12 4.40
CA GLY A 173 1.79 9.78 5.76
C GLY A 173 0.84 8.58 5.85
N ILE A 174 -0.04 8.38 4.88
CA ILE A 174 -0.96 7.23 4.86
C ILE A 174 -0.18 5.93 4.66
N SER A 175 0.75 5.92 3.70
CA SER A 175 1.64 4.78 3.48
C SER A 175 2.55 4.51 4.69
N LEU A 176 2.99 5.57 5.37
CA LEU A 176 3.81 5.48 6.58
C LEU A 176 3.05 4.94 7.80
N ILE A 177 1.76 5.22 7.94
CA ILE A 177 0.91 4.60 8.99
C ILE A 177 0.81 3.09 8.76
N ILE A 178 0.58 2.66 7.52
CA ILE A 178 0.52 1.22 7.18
C ILE A 178 1.88 0.56 7.44
N PHE A 179 2.97 1.22 7.03
CA PHE A 179 4.34 0.78 7.32
C PHE A 179 4.56 0.61 8.83
N ALA A 180 4.19 1.61 9.64
CA ALA A 180 4.34 1.56 11.08
C ALA A 180 3.51 0.42 11.71
N GLY A 181 2.29 0.19 11.22
CA GLY A 181 1.44 -0.92 11.65
C GLY A 181 2.09 -2.28 11.42
N ILE A 182 2.56 -2.54 10.19
CA ILE A 182 3.21 -3.81 9.83
C ILE A 182 4.50 -4.01 10.64
N VAL A 183 5.35 -3.00 10.73
CA VAL A 183 6.64 -3.09 11.45
C VAL A 183 6.41 -3.29 12.94
N ALA A 184 5.37 -2.69 13.52
CA ALA A 184 5.03 -2.87 14.93
C ALA A 184 4.55 -4.30 15.28
N ALA A 185 4.10 -5.07 14.30
CA ALA A 185 3.72 -6.48 14.48
C ALA A 185 4.94 -7.43 14.44
N LEU A 186 6.07 -7.01 13.87
CA LEU A 186 7.27 -7.85 13.74
C LEU A 186 7.82 -8.37 15.09
N PRO A 187 7.95 -7.57 16.15
CA PRO A 187 8.46 -8.07 17.43
C PRO A 187 7.57 -9.16 18.04
N LYS A 188 6.24 -9.02 17.92
CA LYS A 188 5.27 -10.03 18.38
C LYS A 188 5.46 -11.33 17.59
N ASN A 189 5.57 -11.24 16.26
CA ASN A 189 5.77 -12.39 15.39
C ASN A 189 7.09 -13.13 15.69
N ILE A 190 8.18 -12.39 15.96
CA ILE A 190 9.47 -12.99 16.35
C ILE A 190 9.36 -13.71 17.70
N ALA A 191 8.66 -13.11 18.67
CA ALA A 191 8.43 -13.74 19.97
C ALA A 191 7.61 -15.03 19.83
N THR A 192 6.59 -15.06 18.97
CA THR A 192 5.81 -16.27 18.68
C THR A 192 6.67 -17.37 18.05
N ILE A 193 7.55 -17.03 17.09
CA ILE A 193 8.49 -18.01 16.52
C ILE A 193 9.39 -18.58 17.62
N TYR A 194 9.91 -17.73 18.51
CA TYR A 194 10.75 -18.17 19.60
C TYR A 194 10.01 -19.12 20.56
N GLN A 195 8.75 -18.84 20.87
CA GLN A 195 7.90 -19.74 21.68
C GLN A 195 7.69 -21.09 21.00
N TYR A 196 7.47 -21.13 19.68
CA TYR A 196 7.33 -22.39 18.94
C TYR A 196 8.62 -23.21 18.90
N VAL A 197 9.78 -22.56 18.85
CA VAL A 197 11.08 -23.24 18.97
C VAL A 197 11.25 -23.83 20.39
N GLN A 198 10.90 -23.08 21.43
CA GLN A 198 10.95 -23.57 22.81
C GLN A 198 9.95 -24.71 23.08
N ALA A 199 8.77 -24.65 22.46
CA ALA A 199 7.75 -25.70 22.55
C ALA A 199 8.10 -26.96 21.75
N GLY A 200 9.20 -26.96 20.97
CA GLY A 200 9.63 -28.09 20.16
C GLY A 200 8.75 -28.38 18.94
N THR A 201 7.76 -27.53 18.64
CA THR A 201 6.89 -27.65 17.46
C THR A 201 7.61 -27.29 16.16
N ILE A 202 8.69 -26.50 16.23
CA ILE A 202 9.49 -26.09 15.07
C ILE A 202 10.97 -26.41 15.30
N ASN A 203 11.59 -27.07 14.34
CA ASN A 203 13.03 -27.35 14.35
C ASN A 203 13.84 -26.07 14.07
N TYR A 204 15.03 -25.94 14.69
CA TYR A 204 15.95 -24.83 14.44
C TYR A 204 16.29 -24.66 12.95
N PHE A 205 16.35 -25.77 12.20
CA PHE A 205 16.56 -25.76 10.75
C PHE A 205 15.46 -24.98 10.00
N SER A 206 14.18 -25.16 10.38
CA SER A 206 13.06 -24.47 9.75
C SER A 206 13.10 -22.96 9.98
N VAL A 207 13.58 -22.52 11.16
CA VAL A 207 13.74 -21.09 11.48
C VAL A 207 14.86 -20.46 10.65
N VAL A 208 16.00 -21.15 10.51
CA VAL A 208 17.12 -20.67 9.67
C VAL A 208 16.69 -20.62 8.21
N LEU A 209 16.00 -21.66 7.72
CA LEU A 209 15.46 -21.69 6.36
C LEU A 209 14.46 -20.55 6.12
N PHE A 210 13.56 -20.30 7.07
CA PHE A 210 12.62 -19.19 7.02
C PHE A 210 13.33 -17.84 6.95
N ALA A 211 14.33 -17.60 7.80
CA ALA A 211 15.12 -16.38 7.79
C ALA A 211 15.87 -16.18 6.46
N ALA A 212 16.40 -17.25 5.88
CA ALA A 212 17.06 -17.20 4.57
C ALA A 212 16.08 -16.85 3.45
N ILE A 213 14.89 -17.46 3.42
CA ILE A 213 13.83 -17.16 2.45
C ILE A 213 13.34 -15.71 2.62
N ALA A 214 13.11 -15.28 3.86
CA ALA A 214 12.75 -13.91 4.20
C ALA A 214 13.76 -12.88 3.65
N LEU A 215 15.05 -13.12 3.85
CA LEU A 215 16.11 -12.25 3.36
C LEU A 215 16.21 -12.27 1.83
N ALA A 216 16.14 -13.45 1.22
CA ALA A 216 16.11 -13.60 -0.24
C ALA A 216 14.91 -12.85 -0.86
N MET A 217 13.74 -12.91 -0.23
CA MET A 217 12.56 -12.14 -0.65
C MET A 217 12.83 -10.64 -0.60
N ILE A 218 13.38 -10.11 0.50
CA ILE A 218 13.67 -8.67 0.61
C ILE A 218 14.59 -8.21 -0.52
N VAL A 219 15.67 -8.96 -0.78
CA VAL A 219 16.61 -8.65 -1.87
C VAL A 219 15.90 -8.70 -3.23
N PHE A 220 15.07 -9.72 -3.45
CA PHE A 220 14.31 -9.88 -4.69
C PHE A 220 13.30 -8.73 -4.92
N VAL A 221 12.55 -8.34 -3.88
CA VAL A 221 11.61 -7.20 -3.95
C VAL A 221 12.36 -5.91 -4.23
N ILE A 222 13.48 -5.64 -3.54
CA ILE A 222 14.29 -4.44 -3.79
C ILE A 222 14.81 -4.42 -5.23
N TYR A 223 15.29 -5.57 -5.73
CA TYR A 223 15.82 -5.67 -7.08
C TYR A 223 14.76 -5.31 -8.14
N VAL A 224 13.55 -5.86 -8.01
CA VAL A 224 12.46 -5.60 -8.96
C VAL A 224 11.89 -4.19 -8.82
N GLU A 225 11.72 -3.67 -7.60
CA GLU A 225 11.23 -2.29 -7.37
C GLU A 225 12.26 -1.22 -7.80
N ALA A 226 13.55 -1.53 -7.76
CA ALA A 226 14.60 -0.65 -8.29
C ALA A 226 14.78 -0.78 -9.80
N ALA A 227 14.28 -1.86 -10.42
CA ALA A 227 14.44 -2.12 -11.84
C ALA A 227 13.65 -1.12 -12.68
N GLN A 228 14.33 -0.54 -13.67
CA GLN A 228 13.76 0.39 -14.63
C GLN A 228 14.28 0.09 -16.04
N ARG A 229 13.37 0.11 -17.01
CA ARG A 229 13.69 0.12 -18.42
C ARG A 229 13.98 1.56 -18.84
N ARG A 230 15.21 1.82 -19.28
CA ARG A 230 15.63 3.13 -19.78
C ARG A 230 15.38 3.19 -21.28
N ILE A 231 14.39 3.97 -21.73
CA ILE A 231 14.19 4.26 -23.15
C ILE A 231 15.09 5.45 -23.52
N PRO A 232 16.05 5.30 -24.45
CA PRO A 232 16.89 6.43 -24.84
C PRO A 232 16.06 7.51 -25.54
N ILE A 233 16.23 8.76 -25.12
CA ILE A 233 15.62 9.92 -25.75
C ILE A 233 16.72 10.90 -26.14
N THR A 234 16.56 11.51 -27.30
CA THR A 234 17.47 12.56 -27.78
C THR A 234 16.70 13.85 -27.88
N TYR A 235 17.23 14.92 -27.29
CA TYR A 235 16.70 16.25 -27.50
C TYR A 235 17.17 16.78 -28.85
N ALA A 236 16.25 17.36 -29.62
CA ALA A 236 16.53 17.95 -30.91
C ALA A 236 17.67 18.97 -30.79
N LYS A 237 18.65 18.86 -31.68
CA LYS A 237 19.75 19.80 -31.78
C LYS A 237 19.22 21.14 -32.27
N ARG A 238 19.54 22.22 -31.56
CA ARG A 238 19.30 23.57 -32.08
C ARG A 238 20.55 23.98 -32.85
N VAL A 239 20.46 23.96 -34.17
CA VAL A 239 21.54 24.48 -35.03
C VAL A 239 21.37 25.99 -35.13
N VAL A 240 22.33 26.74 -34.58
CA VAL A 240 22.41 28.20 -34.74
C VAL A 240 23.75 28.52 -35.39
N GLY A 241 23.73 28.96 -36.65
CA GLY A 241 24.94 29.17 -37.46
C GLY A 241 25.64 27.87 -37.85
N ALA A 242 26.98 27.85 -37.85
CA ALA A 242 27.80 26.69 -38.22
C ALA A 242 28.10 25.71 -37.06
N ARG A 243 27.58 25.95 -35.86
CA ARG A 243 27.81 25.10 -34.68
C ARG A 243 26.50 24.50 -34.20
N ALA A 244 26.44 23.17 -34.16
CA ALA A 244 25.33 22.45 -33.55
C ALA A 244 25.45 22.52 -32.02
N TYR A 245 24.54 23.22 -31.36
CA TYR A 245 24.39 23.19 -29.90
C TYR A 245 23.30 22.19 -29.52
N GLY A 246 23.58 21.38 -28.50
CA GLY A 246 22.63 20.40 -27.99
C GLY A 246 22.70 19.02 -28.65
N GLY A 247 21.79 18.15 -28.25
CA GLY A 247 21.84 16.71 -28.52
C GLY A 247 22.41 15.90 -27.36
N HIS A 248 22.09 16.27 -26.11
CA HIS A 248 22.38 15.40 -24.98
C HIS A 248 21.46 14.17 -25.06
N GLN A 249 22.06 12.98 -25.05
CA GLN A 249 21.31 11.75 -24.89
C GLN A 249 20.85 11.66 -23.44
N SER A 250 19.55 11.55 -23.25
CA SER A 250 18.95 11.24 -21.96
C SER A 250 18.17 9.93 -22.08
N HIS A 251 17.49 9.54 -21.01
CA HIS A 251 16.60 8.41 -21.05
C HIS A 251 15.30 8.72 -20.31
N LEU A 252 14.20 8.17 -20.82
CA LEU A 252 12.93 8.10 -20.13
C LEU A 252 12.93 6.80 -19.28
N PRO A 253 12.95 6.88 -17.94
CA PRO A 253 12.89 5.71 -17.09
C PRO A 253 11.44 5.20 -16.96
N LEU A 254 11.20 3.96 -17.36
CA LEU A 254 9.95 3.24 -17.09
C LEU A 254 10.21 2.16 -16.04
N LYS A 255 9.54 2.24 -14.89
CA LYS A 255 9.66 1.20 -13.86
C LYS A 255 9.05 -0.12 -14.34
N VAL A 256 9.57 -1.25 -13.86
CA VAL A 256 8.97 -2.57 -14.14
C VAL A 256 7.57 -2.67 -13.53
N ASN A 257 7.38 -2.12 -12.33
CA ASN A 257 6.09 -2.02 -11.67
C ASN A 257 5.73 -0.55 -11.40
N PRO A 258 5.14 0.17 -12.37
CA PRO A 258 4.70 1.55 -12.15
C PRO A 258 3.55 1.62 -11.15
N ALA A 259 2.76 0.55 -11.02
CA ALA A 259 1.60 0.48 -10.13
C ALA A 259 1.95 0.35 -8.64
N GLY A 260 3.18 -0.07 -8.33
CA GLY A 260 3.64 -0.30 -6.97
C GLY A 260 2.80 -1.38 -6.26
N VAL A 261 2.43 -1.13 -5.02
CA VAL A 261 1.69 -2.09 -4.18
C VAL A 261 0.17 -2.00 -4.32
N ILE A 262 -0.31 -0.93 -4.97
CA ILE A 262 -1.71 -0.53 -4.97
C ILE A 262 -2.63 -1.61 -5.57
N PRO A 263 -2.30 -2.26 -6.71
CA PRO A 263 -3.11 -3.33 -7.26
C PRO A 263 -3.37 -4.51 -6.31
N ILE A 264 -2.37 -4.90 -5.52
CA ILE A 264 -2.49 -6.00 -4.55
C ILE A 264 -3.49 -5.61 -3.46
N ILE A 265 -3.45 -4.36 -3.00
CA ILE A 265 -4.39 -3.83 -2.02
C ILE A 265 -5.81 -3.84 -2.61
N PHE A 266 -5.98 -3.41 -3.86
CA PHE A 266 -7.28 -3.41 -4.54
C PHE A 266 -7.86 -4.83 -4.65
N ALA A 267 -7.05 -5.78 -5.11
CA ALA A 267 -7.44 -7.18 -5.19
C ALA A 267 -7.87 -7.73 -3.82
N SER A 268 -7.14 -7.40 -2.75
CA SER A 268 -7.48 -7.83 -1.39
C SER A 268 -8.78 -7.20 -0.87
N SER A 269 -9.00 -5.91 -1.10
CA SER A 269 -10.23 -5.21 -0.69
C SER A 269 -11.47 -5.75 -1.42
N VAL A 270 -11.35 -6.01 -2.73
CA VAL A 270 -12.45 -6.56 -3.53
C VAL A 270 -12.81 -7.97 -3.10
N LEU A 271 -11.82 -8.80 -2.75
CA LEU A 271 -12.09 -10.14 -2.21
C LEU A 271 -12.67 -10.11 -0.79
N MET A 272 -12.26 -9.15 0.03
CA MET A 272 -12.79 -9.00 1.39
C MET A 272 -14.24 -8.53 1.43
N PHE A 273 -14.69 -7.78 0.42
CA PHE A 273 -16.04 -7.22 0.42
C PHE A 273 -17.15 -8.30 0.46
N PRO A 274 -17.20 -9.29 -0.46
CA PRO A 274 -18.20 -10.36 -0.40
C PRO A 274 -18.13 -11.16 0.90
N ILE A 275 -16.93 -11.44 1.40
CA ILE A 275 -16.74 -12.22 2.64
C ILE A 275 -17.34 -11.47 3.83
N THR A 276 -17.09 -10.15 3.90
CA THR A 276 -17.68 -9.28 4.91
C THR A 276 -19.19 -9.24 4.79
N VAL A 277 -19.75 -9.18 3.57
CA VAL A 277 -21.21 -9.20 3.35
C VAL A 277 -21.85 -10.52 3.79
N VAL A 278 -21.22 -11.65 3.48
CA VAL A 278 -21.74 -12.98 3.87
C VAL A 278 -21.78 -13.15 5.40
N GLN A 279 -20.89 -12.49 6.15
CA GLN A 279 -20.96 -12.49 7.62
C GLN A 279 -22.25 -11.85 8.17
N PHE A 280 -22.97 -11.05 7.39
CA PHE A 280 -24.27 -10.49 7.79
C PHE A 280 -25.46 -11.40 7.47
N ILE A 281 -25.25 -12.46 6.69
CA ILE A 281 -26.32 -13.33 6.21
C ILE A 281 -26.23 -14.68 6.91
N ASP A 282 -27.15 -14.93 7.84
CA ASP A 282 -27.31 -16.21 8.53
C ASP A 282 -28.00 -17.25 7.62
N ASN A 283 -27.37 -17.58 6.50
CA ASN A 283 -27.83 -18.64 5.60
C ASN A 283 -26.73 -19.71 5.43
N PRO A 284 -26.98 -20.98 5.82
CA PRO A 284 -25.98 -22.04 5.79
C PRO A 284 -25.45 -22.37 4.40
N THR A 285 -26.21 -22.13 3.33
CA THR A 285 -25.74 -22.32 1.94
C THR A 285 -24.74 -21.24 1.53
N ILE A 286 -25.00 -20.00 1.95
CA ILE A 286 -24.15 -18.84 1.65
C ILE A 286 -22.86 -18.92 2.48
N GLN A 287 -22.94 -19.38 3.74
CA GLN A 287 -21.77 -19.62 4.59
C GLN A 287 -20.88 -20.75 4.04
N LYS A 288 -21.47 -21.83 3.50
CA LYS A 288 -20.69 -22.89 2.80
C LYS A 288 -20.02 -22.38 1.53
N LEU A 289 -20.65 -21.47 0.80
CA LEU A 289 -20.03 -20.82 -0.36
C LEU A 289 -18.88 -19.89 0.08
N ALA A 290 -19.06 -19.14 1.17
CA ALA A 290 -18.01 -18.31 1.75
C ALA A 290 -16.84 -19.13 2.31
N ALA A 291 -17.06 -20.35 2.80
CA ALA A 291 -15.99 -21.26 3.22
C ALA A 291 -15.03 -21.59 2.05
N HIS A 292 -15.53 -21.67 0.82
CA HIS A 292 -14.67 -21.86 -0.37
C HIS A 292 -13.89 -20.59 -0.75
N LEU A 293 -14.36 -19.42 -0.34
CA LEU A 293 -13.72 -18.11 -0.50
C LEU A 293 -12.83 -17.71 0.70
N GLN A 294 -12.62 -18.61 1.67
CA GLN A 294 -11.72 -18.34 2.79
C GLN A 294 -10.26 -18.32 2.34
N TRP A 295 -9.45 -17.57 3.09
CA TRP A 295 -8.02 -17.48 2.87
C TRP A 295 -7.35 -18.85 3.03
N GLY A 296 -6.52 -19.21 2.06
CA GLY A 296 -5.79 -20.47 2.05
C GLY A 296 -6.43 -21.57 1.19
N THR A 297 -7.65 -21.38 0.68
CA THR A 297 -8.19 -22.29 -0.33
C THR A 297 -7.51 -22.06 -1.69
N PRO A 298 -7.28 -23.11 -2.49
CA PRO A 298 -6.74 -22.97 -3.84
C PRO A 298 -7.62 -22.07 -4.73
N LEU A 299 -8.94 -22.17 -4.59
CA LEU A 299 -9.90 -21.37 -5.35
C LEU A 299 -9.78 -19.87 -5.06
N GLN A 300 -9.73 -19.48 -3.78
CA GLN A 300 -9.53 -18.09 -3.39
C GLN A 300 -8.16 -17.57 -3.86
N THR A 301 -7.12 -18.39 -3.74
CA THR A 301 -5.76 -18.04 -4.20
C THR A 301 -5.72 -17.80 -5.71
N SER A 302 -6.39 -18.64 -6.51
CA SER A 302 -6.47 -18.46 -7.97
C SER A 302 -7.23 -17.19 -8.36
N ILE A 303 -8.38 -16.91 -7.73
CA ILE A 303 -9.12 -15.66 -7.97
C ILE A 303 -8.29 -14.46 -7.57
N TYR A 304 -7.54 -14.55 -6.46
CA TYR A 304 -6.67 -13.48 -6.00
C TYR A 304 -5.55 -13.16 -7.00
N VAL A 305 -4.90 -14.18 -7.56
CA VAL A 305 -3.89 -14.01 -8.61
C VAL A 305 -4.48 -13.33 -9.85
N VAL A 306 -5.65 -13.77 -10.31
CA VAL A 306 -6.32 -13.18 -11.48
C VAL A 306 -6.67 -11.71 -11.22
N LEU A 307 -7.19 -11.39 -10.03
CA LEU A 307 -7.51 -10.01 -9.66
C LEU A 307 -6.25 -9.14 -9.55
N ILE A 308 -5.14 -9.67 -9.01
CA ILE A 308 -3.86 -8.92 -8.97
C ILE A 308 -3.40 -8.59 -10.38
N ILE A 309 -3.43 -9.55 -11.30
CA ILE A 309 -3.01 -9.32 -12.69
C ILE A 309 -3.93 -8.28 -13.33
N PHE A 310 -5.25 -8.45 -13.23
CA PHE A 310 -6.23 -7.52 -13.75
C PHE A 310 -6.02 -6.09 -13.22
N PHE A 311 -5.94 -5.92 -11.89
CA PHE A 311 -5.76 -4.61 -11.28
C PHE A 311 -4.39 -4.00 -11.59
N THR A 312 -3.36 -4.79 -11.84
CA THR A 312 -2.03 -4.28 -12.21
C THR A 312 -2.07 -3.64 -13.60
N PHE A 313 -2.71 -4.31 -14.57
CA PHE A 313 -2.94 -3.74 -15.90
C PHE A 313 -3.87 -2.53 -15.84
N PHE A 314 -5.00 -2.66 -15.18
CA PHE A 314 -5.99 -1.60 -15.06
C PHE A 314 -5.38 -0.35 -14.41
N TYR A 315 -4.70 -0.48 -13.26
CA TYR A 315 -4.12 0.66 -12.56
C TYR A 315 -3.01 1.32 -13.37
N THR A 316 -2.16 0.52 -14.04
CA THR A 316 -1.09 1.09 -14.87
C THR A 316 -1.67 1.86 -16.05
N ALA A 317 -2.68 1.33 -16.74
CA ALA A 317 -3.31 1.99 -17.87
C ALA A 317 -3.98 3.32 -17.47
N VAL A 318 -4.57 3.40 -16.28
CA VAL A 318 -5.22 4.61 -15.78
C VAL A 318 -4.21 5.67 -15.31
N THR A 319 -3.11 5.24 -14.71
CA THR A 319 -2.12 6.18 -14.13
C THR A 319 -1.08 6.65 -15.12
N VAL A 320 -0.67 5.79 -16.04
CA VAL A 320 0.35 6.09 -17.04
C VAL A 320 -0.34 6.50 -18.34
N LYS A 321 -0.54 7.81 -18.50
CA LYS A 321 -1.10 8.40 -19.73
C LYS A 321 -0.04 8.44 -20.83
N ILE A 322 0.07 7.37 -21.60
CA ILE A 322 1.12 7.19 -22.63
C ILE A 322 1.01 8.29 -23.70
N HIS A 323 -0.21 8.63 -24.09
CA HIS A 323 -0.48 9.74 -25.01
C HIS A 323 0.14 11.05 -24.52
N ASP A 324 -0.15 11.45 -23.27
CA ASP A 324 0.40 12.67 -22.67
C ASP A 324 1.94 12.62 -22.59
N MET A 325 2.53 11.45 -22.33
CA MET A 325 3.99 11.28 -22.32
C MET A 325 4.60 11.50 -23.71
N ALA A 326 4.00 10.93 -24.77
CA ALA A 326 4.46 11.11 -26.14
C ALA A 326 4.32 12.57 -26.60
N ASP A 327 3.19 13.21 -26.26
CA ASP A 327 2.95 14.62 -26.54
C ASP A 327 3.92 15.54 -25.81
N ASN A 328 4.23 15.25 -24.55
CA ASN A 328 5.23 16.00 -23.79
C ASN A 328 6.61 15.84 -24.39
N LEU A 329 7.02 14.62 -24.80
CA LEU A 329 8.29 14.42 -25.51
C LEU A 329 8.35 15.30 -26.77
N LYS A 330 7.28 15.31 -27.57
CA LYS A 330 7.17 16.15 -28.76
C LYS A 330 7.26 17.65 -28.42
N LYS A 331 6.54 18.12 -27.39
CA LYS A 331 6.55 19.53 -26.94
C LYS A 331 7.92 19.99 -26.44
N TYR A 332 8.65 19.12 -25.74
CA TYR A 332 10.02 19.41 -25.26
C TYR A 332 11.11 19.18 -26.32
N GLY A 333 10.72 18.86 -27.57
CA GLY A 333 11.66 18.57 -28.66
C GLY A 333 12.49 17.31 -28.42
N ALA A 334 12.04 16.40 -27.56
CA ALA A 334 12.66 15.11 -27.32
C ALA A 334 12.01 14.03 -28.21
N PHE A 335 12.81 13.11 -28.73
CA PHE A 335 12.31 11.99 -29.52
C PHE A 335 13.10 10.72 -29.24
N VAL A 336 12.45 9.58 -29.45
CA VAL A 336 13.10 8.26 -29.38
C VAL A 336 13.85 8.04 -30.69
N PRO A 337 15.18 7.79 -30.67
CA PRO A 337 15.95 7.55 -31.89
C PRO A 337 15.33 6.43 -32.73
N GLY A 338 15.11 6.70 -34.02
CA GLY A 338 14.51 5.74 -34.96
C GLY A 338 12.97 5.74 -35.02
N ILE A 339 12.28 6.52 -34.17
CA ILE A 339 10.82 6.58 -34.14
C ILE A 339 10.35 8.01 -34.35
N ARG A 340 9.34 8.19 -35.22
CA ARG A 340 8.78 9.52 -35.50
C ARG A 340 8.00 10.04 -34.28
N PRO A 341 8.19 11.32 -33.89
CA PRO A 341 7.41 11.92 -32.78
C PRO A 341 5.90 11.94 -33.06
N GLY A 342 5.09 11.66 -32.04
CA GLY A 342 3.63 11.54 -32.13
C GLY A 342 3.16 10.09 -31.95
N GLN A 343 2.14 9.67 -32.71
CA GLN A 343 1.52 8.35 -32.59
C GLN A 343 2.52 7.17 -32.59
N PRO A 344 3.55 7.13 -33.48
CA PRO A 344 4.49 6.00 -33.46
C PRO A 344 5.33 5.92 -32.17
N THR A 345 5.55 7.04 -31.50
CA THR A 345 6.21 7.07 -30.19
C THR A 345 5.28 6.55 -29.10
N GLU A 346 3.99 6.89 -29.17
CA GLU A 346 2.96 6.38 -28.28
C GLU A 346 2.87 4.85 -28.38
N ASP A 347 2.72 4.30 -29.59
CA ASP A 347 2.61 2.86 -29.83
C ASP A 347 3.84 2.09 -29.34
N TYR A 348 5.04 2.67 -29.51
CA TYR A 348 6.26 2.06 -29.01
C TYR A 348 6.34 2.06 -27.48
N VAL A 349 5.99 3.18 -26.85
CA VAL A 349 6.00 3.27 -25.38
C VAL A 349 4.94 2.33 -24.80
N ASP A 350 3.76 2.23 -25.41
CA ASP A 350 2.71 1.28 -25.03
C ASP A 350 3.17 -0.18 -25.13
N PHE A 351 3.78 -0.54 -26.25
CA PHE A 351 4.35 -1.88 -26.43
C PHE A 351 5.38 -2.25 -25.35
N VAL A 352 6.26 -1.30 -25.00
CA VAL A 352 7.26 -1.49 -23.94
C VAL A 352 6.58 -1.59 -22.57
N LEU A 353 5.64 -0.70 -22.26
CA LEU A 353 4.91 -0.68 -20.99
C LEU A 353 4.11 -1.96 -20.79
N THR A 354 3.35 -2.41 -21.78
CA THR A 354 2.53 -3.62 -21.69
C THR A 354 3.38 -4.85 -21.35
N ARG A 355 4.57 -5.00 -21.95
CA ARG A 355 5.49 -6.10 -21.62
C ARG A 355 6.09 -5.98 -20.22
N LEU A 356 6.44 -4.77 -19.80
CA LEU A 356 6.94 -4.52 -18.45
C LEU A 356 5.87 -4.83 -17.40
N VAL A 357 4.64 -4.39 -17.63
CA VAL A 357 3.48 -4.63 -16.75
C VAL A 357 3.12 -6.12 -16.73
N THR A 358 3.28 -6.83 -17.84
CA THR A 358 3.12 -8.30 -17.86
C THR A 358 4.10 -8.95 -16.89
N ALA A 359 5.39 -8.60 -16.96
CA ALA A 359 6.38 -9.11 -16.01
C ALA A 359 6.12 -8.66 -14.57
N GLY A 360 5.73 -7.40 -14.37
CA GLY A 360 5.40 -6.82 -13.06
C GLY A 360 4.18 -7.49 -12.41
N SER A 361 3.13 -7.79 -13.18
CA SER A 361 1.91 -8.43 -12.67
C SER A 361 2.15 -9.87 -12.22
N VAL A 362 2.96 -10.63 -12.96
CA VAL A 362 3.39 -11.98 -12.57
C VAL A 362 4.22 -11.92 -11.28
N TYR A 363 5.14 -10.95 -11.18
CA TYR A 363 5.92 -10.71 -9.97
C TYR A 363 5.04 -10.39 -8.75
N LEU A 364 4.06 -9.49 -8.91
CA LEU A 364 3.14 -9.12 -7.82
C LEU A 364 2.28 -10.32 -7.39
N ALA A 365 1.77 -11.09 -8.34
CA ALA A 365 1.03 -12.31 -8.06
C ALA A 365 1.88 -13.36 -7.33
N PHE A 366 3.12 -13.56 -7.78
CA PHE A 366 4.05 -14.49 -7.14
C PHE A 366 4.32 -14.12 -5.68
N ILE A 367 4.62 -12.86 -5.40
CA ILE A 367 4.84 -12.39 -4.04
C ILE A 367 3.60 -12.56 -3.18
N ALA A 368 2.42 -12.25 -3.70
CA ALA A 368 1.18 -12.33 -2.94
C ALA A 368 0.83 -13.77 -2.52
N VAL A 369 1.19 -14.77 -3.33
CA VAL A 369 0.91 -16.20 -3.05
C VAL A 369 2.02 -16.86 -2.24
N LEU A 370 3.24 -16.33 -2.28
CA LEU A 370 4.41 -16.94 -1.63
C LEU A 370 4.21 -17.27 -0.14
N PRO A 371 3.59 -16.42 0.70
CA PRO A 371 3.38 -16.73 2.11
C PRO A 371 2.52 -17.97 2.32
N ASN A 372 1.51 -18.19 1.48
CA ASN A 372 0.65 -19.37 1.56
C ASN A 372 1.45 -20.65 1.25
N LEU A 373 2.37 -20.58 0.28
CA LEU A 373 3.25 -21.69 -0.07
C LEU A 373 4.27 -21.99 1.04
N ILE A 374 4.85 -20.94 1.63
CA ILE A 374 5.82 -21.06 2.73
C ILE A 374 5.13 -21.61 3.98
N GLY A 375 3.94 -21.13 4.32
CA GLY A 375 3.16 -21.62 5.46
C GLY A 375 2.80 -23.09 5.32
N GLY A 376 2.45 -23.54 4.11
CA GLY A 376 2.20 -24.96 3.81
C GLY A 376 3.45 -25.83 3.89
N ALA A 377 4.61 -25.36 3.44
CA ALA A 377 5.85 -26.13 3.45
C ALA A 377 6.55 -26.18 4.82
N THR A 378 6.55 -25.06 5.55
CA THR A 378 7.30 -24.91 6.81
C THR A 378 6.48 -25.24 8.06
N HIS A 379 5.16 -25.46 7.91
CA HIS A 379 4.20 -25.67 9.01
C HIS A 379 4.14 -24.51 10.04
N ILE A 380 4.80 -23.38 9.75
CA ILE A 380 4.74 -22.17 10.57
C ILE A 380 3.46 -21.41 10.19
N GLN A 381 2.36 -21.75 10.86
CA GLN A 381 1.09 -21.05 10.69
C GLN A 381 1.05 -19.81 11.61
N GLY A 382 0.43 -18.73 11.14
CA GLY A 382 0.22 -17.49 11.94
C GLY A 382 1.36 -16.48 11.90
N VAL A 383 2.53 -16.82 11.34
CA VAL A 383 3.60 -15.85 11.08
C VAL A 383 3.44 -15.33 9.65
N TYR A 384 2.68 -14.26 9.50
CA TYR A 384 2.46 -13.59 8.21
C TYR A 384 3.65 -12.70 7.81
N PHE A 385 4.86 -13.23 7.90
CA PHE A 385 6.05 -12.57 7.38
C PHE A 385 6.22 -12.96 5.91
N GLY A 386 5.71 -12.12 5.02
CA GLY A 386 5.83 -12.31 3.57
C GLY A 386 4.66 -11.71 2.81
N GLY A 387 4.81 -11.55 1.50
CA GLY A 387 3.74 -11.09 0.61
C GLY A 387 3.52 -9.59 0.63
N THR A 388 2.25 -9.17 0.65
CA THR A 388 1.82 -7.77 0.56
C THR A 388 2.46 -6.89 1.64
N ALA A 389 2.55 -7.40 2.87
CA ALA A 389 3.14 -6.67 3.99
C ALA A 389 4.62 -6.34 3.75
N LEU A 390 5.39 -7.30 3.23
CA LEU A 390 6.81 -7.10 2.91
C LEU A 390 6.97 -6.11 1.75
N LEU A 391 6.13 -6.23 0.72
CA LEU A 391 6.14 -5.33 -0.43
C LEU A 391 5.84 -3.88 0.00
N ILE A 392 4.81 -3.67 0.83
CA ILE A 392 4.50 -2.36 1.42
C ILE A 392 5.69 -1.81 2.20
N VAL A 393 6.30 -2.62 3.07
CA VAL A 393 7.42 -2.18 3.92
C VAL A 393 8.60 -1.72 3.05
N VAL A 394 8.98 -2.50 2.05
CA VAL A 394 10.09 -2.18 1.15
C VAL A 394 9.77 -0.97 0.27
N SER A 395 8.61 -0.93 -0.39
CA SER A 395 8.24 0.16 -1.29
C SER A 395 8.13 1.49 -0.55
N VAL A 396 7.54 1.52 0.65
CA VAL A 396 7.42 2.73 1.46
C VAL A 396 8.80 3.17 1.98
N ALA A 397 9.64 2.25 2.44
CA ALA A 397 11.00 2.57 2.85
C ALA A 397 11.83 3.18 1.71
N LEU A 398 11.78 2.58 0.52
CA LEU A 398 12.49 3.08 -0.67
C LEU A 398 11.95 4.43 -1.14
N HIS A 399 10.63 4.65 -1.13
CA HIS A 399 10.04 5.93 -1.51
C HIS A 399 10.42 7.05 -0.53
N THR A 400 10.29 6.79 0.77
CA THR A 400 10.68 7.74 1.81
C THR A 400 12.18 8.07 1.72
N MET A 401 13.03 7.06 1.52
CA MET A 401 14.47 7.26 1.30
C MET A 401 14.75 8.15 0.10
N LYS A 402 14.19 7.83 -1.08
CA LYS A 402 14.39 8.62 -2.31
C LYS A 402 13.91 10.07 -2.15
N GLN A 403 12.81 10.29 -1.42
CA GLN A 403 12.31 11.64 -1.16
C GLN A 403 13.24 12.42 -0.21
N ILE A 404 13.82 11.76 0.79
CA ILE A 404 14.85 12.34 1.66
C ILE A 404 16.09 12.71 0.83
N GLU A 405 16.60 11.78 0.02
CA GLU A 405 17.75 12.03 -0.85
C GLU A 405 17.51 13.19 -1.81
N ALA A 406 16.32 13.27 -2.41
CA ALA A 406 15.94 14.38 -3.29
C ALA A 406 15.99 15.74 -2.56
N MET A 407 15.49 15.81 -1.32
CA MET A 407 15.58 17.04 -0.50
C MET A 407 17.04 17.41 -0.17
N VAL A 408 17.89 16.42 0.10
CA VAL A 408 19.33 16.65 0.36
C VAL A 408 20.04 17.16 -0.89
N VAL A 409 19.77 16.58 -2.07
CA VAL A 409 20.39 16.98 -3.35
C VAL A 409 19.98 18.38 -3.76
N MET A 410 18.70 18.76 -3.62
CA MET A 410 18.25 20.13 -3.96
C MET A 410 18.99 21.21 -3.16
N ARG A 411 19.46 20.89 -1.95
CA ARG A 411 20.22 21.84 -1.12
C ARG A 411 21.70 21.92 -1.51
N HIS A 412 22.29 20.85 -2.05
CA HIS A 412 23.68 20.83 -2.54
C HIS A 412 23.84 21.50 -3.92
N TYR A 413 22.78 22.10 -4.48
CA TYR A 413 22.87 22.92 -5.69
C TYR A 413 23.56 24.28 -5.48
N GLU A 414 24.01 24.58 -4.25
CA GLU A 414 24.88 25.72 -3.93
C GLU A 414 26.30 25.49 -4.49
N GLY A 415 26.50 25.75 -5.79
CA GLY A 415 27.83 25.66 -6.38
C GLY A 415 28.04 26.18 -7.80
N PHE A 416 27.01 26.62 -8.52
CA PHE A 416 27.19 27.15 -9.89
C PHE A 416 27.31 28.68 -9.97
N MET A 417 27.13 29.40 -8.86
CA MET A 417 27.33 30.84 -8.76
C MET A 417 28.29 31.18 -7.60
N ARG A 418 29.50 30.64 -7.64
CA ARG A 418 30.66 31.21 -6.95
C ARG A 418 31.88 31.14 -7.85
#